data_AF-A0AA88XJU7-F1
#
_entry.id   AF-A0AA88XJU7-F1
#
_cell.length_a   1.000
_cell.length_b   1.000
_cell.length_c   1.000
_cell.angle_alpha   90.00
_cell.angle_beta   90.00
_cell.angle_gamma   90.00
#
_symmetry.space_group_name_H-M   'P 1'
#
loop_
_entity.id
_entity.type
_entity.pdbx_description
1 polymer ?
#
loop_
_entity_poly.entity_id
_entity_poly.type
_entity_poly.pdbx_seq_one_letter_code
_entity_poly.pdbx_strand_id
1 'polypeptide(L)'
;MLIHFLHILISGGTLGSPSSVVIPFEGTYTGTGLLTVQVVSAERIKDSRGNFVLYHIAISFDDGNEKTHGTIEKRYSDFEKLNGILRKRFSDLMEEVAFPGKIILGNFSDETIAKRSRAFEQYLTHLFSIDIIRFSEELKDFFYGRNLQDGYTNFDMEDYRSASACFEKCLSVQEKLLGNQHPDVLCTLSALVVCNYKTERRDVARKFAEAALDCLKNNEDNLLYLPLLKQCIYLNWMLGRDKSHLETKLSQMKDRGFKVEGGEDLRTVVINQYKSKSIWYSG
;
A
#
# COMPACT_ATOMS: atom_id res chain seq x y z
N MET A 1 8.83 -14.18 12.99
CA MET A 1 8.58 -13.49 14.28
C MET A 1 9.80 -12.63 14.58
N LEU A 2 9.58 -11.35 14.90
CA LEU A 2 10.54 -10.24 15.13
C LEU A 2 10.88 -9.34 13.93
N ILE A 3 10.14 -8.25 13.77
CA ILE A 3 10.69 -6.88 13.86
C ILE A 3 9.63 -6.02 14.57
N HIS A 4 9.86 -5.76 15.86
CA HIS A 4 9.07 -4.86 16.69
C HIS A 4 10.09 -3.86 17.26
N PHE A 5 9.99 -2.58 16.93
CA PHE A 5 10.80 -1.55 17.60
C PHE A 5 10.04 -0.23 17.73
N LEU A 6 9.73 0.06 19.00
CA LEU A 6 9.65 1.36 19.66
C LEU A 6 8.52 2.32 19.25
N HIS A 7 7.53 2.46 20.15
CA HIS A 7 7.33 3.70 20.90
C HIS A 7 6.45 3.45 22.14
N ILE A 8 6.90 3.95 23.30
CA ILE A 8 6.28 3.80 24.62
C ILE A 8 5.30 4.96 24.89
N LEU A 9 4.07 4.58 25.25
CA LEU A 9 3.07 5.17 26.17
C LEU A 9 3.10 6.68 26.48
N ILE A 10 1.95 7.35 26.26
CA ILE A 10 1.14 7.94 27.37
C ILE A 10 -0.36 7.72 27.06
N SER A 11 -1.03 7.10 28.03
CA SER A 11 -2.44 6.74 28.11
C SER A 11 -3.36 7.87 28.57
N GLY A 12 -4.63 7.85 28.13
CA GLY A 12 -5.72 8.53 28.82
C GLY A 12 -7.05 8.60 28.05
N GLY A 13 -8.08 7.89 28.53
CA GLY A 13 -9.49 8.25 28.32
C GLY A 13 -10.30 7.36 27.37
N THR A 14 -10.95 6.33 27.93
CA THR A 14 -11.97 5.49 27.29
C THR A 14 -13.28 6.26 27.01
N LEU A 15 -13.71 6.27 25.76
CA LEU A 15 -15.11 6.38 25.35
C LEU A 15 -15.39 5.22 24.39
N GLY A 16 -16.45 4.45 24.68
CA GLY A 16 -16.70 3.12 24.10
C GLY A 16 -16.50 3.05 22.59
N SER A 17 -15.57 2.18 22.18
CA SER A 17 -15.32 1.86 20.78
C SER A 17 -16.57 1.22 20.16
N PRO A 18 -17.16 1.79 19.09
CA PRO A 18 -18.19 1.09 18.33
C PRO A 18 -17.59 -0.19 17.75
N SER A 19 -18.38 -1.27 17.74
CA SER A 19 -17.98 -2.57 17.21
C SER A 19 -17.40 -2.43 15.80
N SER A 20 -16.08 -2.44 15.69
CA SER A 20 -15.36 -2.55 14.43
C SER A 20 -15.84 -3.82 13.75
N VAL A 21 -16.48 -3.69 12.60
CA VAL A 21 -16.84 -4.86 11.79
C VAL A 21 -15.56 -5.44 11.21
N VAL A 22 -15.51 -6.75 11.23
CA VAL A 22 -14.30 -7.56 11.23
C VAL A 22 -14.28 -8.38 9.94
N ILE A 23 -13.34 -8.12 9.01
CA ILE A 23 -13.27 -8.83 7.73
C ILE A 23 -12.08 -9.80 7.70
N PRO A 24 -12.31 -11.10 7.46
CA PRO A 24 -11.24 -12.08 7.25
C PRO A 24 -10.41 -11.72 6.01
N PHE A 25 -9.09 -11.74 6.15
CA PHE A 25 -8.16 -11.46 5.05
C PHE A 25 -7.87 -12.71 4.19
N GLU A 26 -8.87 -13.52 3.88
CA GLU A 26 -8.63 -14.74 3.10
C GLU A 26 -8.43 -14.42 1.60
N GLY A 27 -7.47 -15.10 0.94
CA GLY A 27 -7.12 -14.85 -0.47
C GLY A 27 -5.78 -15.48 -0.90
N THR A 28 -5.43 -15.34 -2.18
CA THR A 28 -4.18 -15.85 -2.80
C THR A 28 -2.90 -15.21 -2.26
N TYR A 29 -3.03 -14.08 -1.56
CA TYR A 29 -1.96 -13.33 -0.91
C TYR A 29 -2.17 -13.45 0.60
N THR A 30 -1.73 -14.57 1.14
CA THR A 30 -2.10 -15.14 2.45
C THR A 30 -2.12 -14.15 3.63
N GLY A 31 -3.19 -14.21 4.44
CA GLY A 31 -3.25 -13.73 5.83
C GLY A 31 -4.54 -14.22 6.52
N THR A 32 -4.51 -14.60 7.79
CA THR A 32 -5.72 -14.98 8.56
C THR A 32 -6.12 -13.91 9.57
N GLY A 33 -5.66 -12.67 9.34
CA GLY A 33 -5.83 -11.55 10.25
C GLY A 33 -7.07 -10.73 9.92
N LEU A 34 -7.19 -9.65 10.68
CA LEU A 34 -8.38 -8.83 10.67
C LEU A 34 -8.17 -7.45 10.07
N LEU A 35 -8.85 -7.14 8.96
CA LEU A 35 -8.86 -5.79 8.42
C LEU A 35 -9.90 -4.93 9.15
N THR A 36 -9.48 -3.76 9.60
CA THR A 36 -10.35 -2.72 10.17
C THR A 36 -10.12 -1.39 9.46
N VAL A 37 -11.20 -0.66 9.21
CA VAL A 37 -11.18 0.67 8.57
C VAL A 37 -11.94 1.63 9.47
N GLN A 38 -11.27 2.70 9.90
CA GLN A 38 -11.81 3.65 10.88
C GLN A 38 -11.54 5.08 10.46
N VAL A 39 -12.54 5.96 10.59
CA VAL A 39 -12.35 7.40 10.46
C VAL A 39 -11.87 7.92 11.82
N VAL A 40 -10.58 8.23 11.91
CA VAL A 40 -9.94 8.65 13.17
C VAL A 40 -10.13 10.13 13.47
N SER A 41 -10.28 10.94 12.42
CA SER A 41 -10.60 12.36 12.55
C SER A 41 -11.26 12.91 11.28
N ALA A 42 -11.92 14.05 11.42
CA ALA A 42 -12.50 14.79 10.30
C ALA A 42 -12.31 16.29 10.51
N GLU A 43 -11.73 16.96 9.51
CA GLU A 43 -11.35 18.37 9.58
C GLU A 43 -12.10 19.20 8.56
N ARG A 44 -12.59 20.37 8.97
CA ARG A 44 -13.21 21.33 8.04
C ARG A 44 -12.11 22.17 7.41
N ILE A 45 -11.85 21.92 6.14
CA ILE A 45 -10.83 22.64 5.36
C ILE A 45 -11.50 23.73 4.54
N LYS A 46 -10.85 24.88 4.48
CA LYS A 46 -11.18 25.98 3.56
C LYS A 46 -9.95 26.27 2.72
N ASP A 47 -10.08 26.08 1.41
CA ASP A 47 -9.03 26.39 0.44
C ASP A 47 -9.53 27.37 -0.64
N SER A 48 -8.72 27.59 -1.68
CA SER A 48 -9.07 28.45 -2.81
C SER A 48 -10.27 27.96 -3.64
N ARG A 49 -10.65 26.69 -3.51
CA ARG A 49 -11.75 26.03 -4.23
C ARG A 49 -13.02 25.92 -3.39
N GLY A 50 -12.96 26.24 -2.10
CA GLY A 50 -14.09 26.35 -1.20
C GLY A 50 -13.92 25.56 0.10
N ASN A 51 -15.04 25.27 0.74
CA ASN A 51 -15.06 24.53 2.00
C ASN A 51 -15.32 23.03 1.72
N PHE A 52 -14.59 22.16 2.40
CA PHE A 52 -14.85 20.72 2.41
C PHE A 52 -14.51 20.09 3.76
N VAL A 53 -14.94 18.86 3.98
CA VAL A 53 -14.51 18.05 5.12
C VAL A 53 -13.51 17.03 4.61
N LEU A 54 -12.32 17.00 5.24
CA LEU A 54 -11.29 16.00 5.01
C LEU A 54 -11.39 14.95 6.10
N TYR A 55 -11.58 13.69 5.72
CA TYR A 55 -11.67 12.55 6.62
C TYR A 55 -10.32 11.83 6.61
N HIS A 56 -9.75 11.61 7.79
CA HIS A 56 -8.54 10.83 7.98
C HIS A 56 -8.96 9.41 8.34
N ILE A 57 -8.60 8.46 7.49
CA ILE A 57 -9.06 7.07 7.57
C ILE A 57 -7.86 6.19 7.86
N ALA A 58 -7.88 5.52 9.00
CA ALA A 58 -6.89 4.52 9.37
C ALA A 58 -7.32 3.13 8.84
N ILE A 59 -6.38 2.43 8.22
CA ILE A 59 -6.50 1.04 7.80
C ILE A 59 -5.55 0.22 8.67
N SER A 60 -6.09 -0.69 9.47
CA SER A 60 -5.27 -1.57 10.31
C SER A 60 -5.53 -3.02 9.96
N PHE A 61 -4.47 -3.81 9.98
CA PHE A 61 -4.52 -5.26 9.84
C PHE A 61 -3.98 -5.87 11.14
N ASP A 62 -4.81 -6.60 11.86
CA ASP A 62 -4.44 -7.28 13.12
C ASP A 62 -4.18 -8.76 12.85
N ASP A 63 -2.91 -9.16 12.92
CA ASP A 63 -2.44 -10.54 12.84
C ASP A 63 -1.89 -11.05 14.19
N GLY A 64 -2.15 -10.32 15.28
CA GLY A 64 -1.64 -10.61 16.61
C GLY A 64 -0.20 -10.15 16.87
N ASN A 65 0.53 -9.59 15.90
CA ASN A 65 1.95 -9.26 16.06
C ASN A 65 2.31 -7.77 16.08
N GLU A 66 1.46 -6.83 15.63
CA GLU A 66 1.63 -5.38 15.83
C GLU A 66 0.42 -4.57 15.32
N LYS A 67 -0.01 -3.54 16.06
CA LYS A 67 -1.07 -2.60 15.61
C LYS A 67 -0.48 -1.38 14.93
N THR A 68 0.05 -1.54 13.72
CA THR A 68 0.37 -0.41 12.84
C THR A 68 -0.76 -0.17 11.85
N HIS A 69 -1.05 1.10 11.54
CA HIS A 69 -2.08 1.49 10.59
C HIS A 69 -1.47 2.30 9.42
N GLY A 70 -1.98 2.05 8.22
CA GLY A 70 -1.86 3.01 7.11
C GLY A 70 -2.92 4.08 7.26
N THR A 71 -2.68 5.28 6.72
CA THR A 71 -3.67 6.37 6.75
C THR A 71 -3.88 6.93 5.36
N ILE A 72 -5.14 7.15 4.99
CA ILE A 72 -5.53 7.90 3.80
C ILE A 72 -6.38 9.11 4.17
N GLU A 73 -6.40 10.10 3.29
CA GLU A 73 -7.20 11.31 3.44
C GLU A 73 -8.15 11.43 2.26
N LYS A 74 -9.45 11.61 2.56
CA LYS A 74 -10.50 11.69 1.53
C LYS A 74 -11.55 12.69 1.90
N ARG A 75 -12.14 13.33 0.90
CA ARG A 75 -13.38 14.12 1.05
C ARG A 75 -14.58 13.32 0.56
N TYR A 76 -15.78 13.76 0.93
CA TYR A 76 -17.04 13.13 0.51
C TYR A 76 -17.10 12.90 -1.01
N SER A 77 -16.64 13.85 -1.83
CA SER A 77 -16.70 13.71 -3.29
C SER A 77 -15.72 12.67 -3.85
N ASP A 78 -14.69 12.27 -3.11
CA ASP A 78 -13.82 11.16 -3.52
C ASP A 78 -14.55 9.82 -3.33
N PHE A 79 -15.25 9.67 -2.20
CA PHE A 79 -16.14 8.53 -1.93
C PHE A 79 -17.31 8.46 -2.92
N GLU A 80 -17.94 9.59 -3.20
CA GLU A 80 -19.06 9.68 -4.17
C GLU A 80 -18.59 9.25 -5.57
N LYS A 81 -17.40 9.69 -5.99
CA LYS A 81 -16.77 9.26 -7.25
C LYS A 81 -16.54 7.76 -7.27
N LEU A 82 -15.93 7.19 -6.22
CA LEU A 82 -15.70 5.75 -6.12
C LEU A 82 -17.03 4.97 -6.22
N ASN A 83 -18.03 5.32 -5.41
CA ASN A 83 -19.33 4.67 -5.42
C ASN A 83 -20.01 4.74 -6.80
N GLY A 84 -19.93 5.88 -7.47
CA GLY A 84 -20.47 6.01 -8.84
C GLY A 84 -19.80 5.08 -9.83
N ILE A 85 -18.47 4.94 -9.78
CA ILE A 85 -17.73 4.02 -10.67
C ILE A 85 -18.09 2.56 -10.34
N LEU A 86 -18.09 2.20 -9.06
CA LEU A 86 -18.38 0.82 -8.64
C LEU A 86 -19.81 0.40 -8.98
N ARG A 87 -20.82 1.25 -8.77
CA ARG A 87 -22.21 0.93 -9.16
C ARG A 87 -22.40 0.75 -10.66
N LYS A 88 -21.59 1.44 -11.48
CA LYS A 88 -21.61 1.28 -12.93
C LYS A 88 -20.92 -0.01 -13.38
N ARG A 89 -19.78 -0.36 -12.77
CA ARG A 89 -18.93 -1.49 -13.20
C ARG A 89 -19.32 -2.81 -12.56
N PHE A 90 -19.86 -2.77 -11.34
CA PHE A 90 -20.18 -3.93 -10.51
C PHE A 90 -21.62 -3.80 -9.98
N SER A 91 -22.59 -3.53 -10.86
CA SER A 91 -23.99 -3.22 -10.48
C SER A 91 -24.57 -4.22 -9.49
N ASP A 92 -24.43 -5.51 -9.81
CA ASP A 92 -25.05 -6.61 -9.08
C ASP A 92 -24.38 -6.79 -7.71
N LEU A 93 -23.06 -6.60 -7.63
CA LEU A 93 -22.30 -6.67 -6.37
C LEU A 93 -22.55 -5.45 -5.47
N MET A 94 -23.00 -4.33 -6.03
CA MET A 94 -23.23 -3.07 -5.32
C MET A 94 -24.69 -2.84 -4.91
N GLU A 95 -25.60 -3.78 -5.21
CA GLU A 95 -27.04 -3.66 -4.93
C GLU A 95 -27.31 -3.44 -3.44
N GLU A 96 -26.71 -4.27 -2.58
CA GLU A 96 -26.86 -4.22 -1.12
C GLU A 96 -25.86 -3.30 -0.41
N VAL A 97 -24.97 -2.65 -1.16
CA VAL A 97 -23.95 -1.76 -0.59
C VAL A 97 -24.57 -0.39 -0.32
N ALA A 98 -24.79 -0.06 0.95
CA ALA A 98 -25.30 1.26 1.34
C ALA A 98 -24.25 2.38 1.17
N PHE A 99 -24.68 3.58 0.76
CA PHE A 99 -23.81 4.75 0.63
C PHE A 99 -24.49 6.01 1.17
N PRO A 100 -23.80 6.87 1.95
CA PRO A 100 -24.41 8.08 2.49
C PRO A 100 -24.71 9.10 1.38
N GLY A 101 -25.95 9.57 1.31
CA GLY A 101 -26.40 10.52 0.30
C GLY A 101 -25.79 11.93 0.41
N LYS A 102 -25.95 12.70 -0.67
CA LYS A 102 -25.48 14.09 -0.73
C LYS A 102 -26.41 15.00 0.06
N ILE A 103 -25.84 15.68 1.06
CA ILE A 103 -26.51 16.68 1.88
C ILE A 103 -25.99 18.06 1.45
N ILE A 104 -26.91 18.98 1.11
CA ILE A 104 -26.57 20.34 0.67
C ILE A 104 -26.60 21.31 1.86
N LEU A 105 -27.66 21.27 2.69
CA LEU A 105 -27.81 22.12 3.87
C LEU A 105 -27.32 21.39 5.13
N GLY A 106 -26.46 22.02 5.94
CA GLY A 106 -25.95 21.41 7.19
C GLY A 106 -24.92 20.31 6.96
N ASN A 107 -24.31 20.25 5.77
CA ASN A 107 -23.28 19.27 5.40
C ASN A 107 -21.99 19.36 6.23
N PHE A 108 -21.74 20.51 6.87
CA PHE A 108 -20.61 20.77 7.75
C PHE A 108 -20.98 20.72 9.25
N SER A 109 -22.19 20.28 9.63
CA SER A 109 -22.52 20.09 11.05
C SER A 109 -21.77 18.90 11.64
N ASP A 110 -21.45 18.94 12.94
CA ASP A 110 -20.79 17.82 13.62
C ASP A 110 -21.62 16.53 13.52
N GLU A 111 -22.94 16.63 13.59
CA GLU A 111 -23.85 15.50 13.43
C GLU A 111 -23.73 14.85 12.05
N THR A 112 -23.75 15.65 10.97
CA THR A 112 -23.58 15.14 9.60
C THR A 112 -22.21 14.49 9.42
N ILE A 113 -21.15 15.11 9.95
CA ILE A 113 -19.79 14.59 9.87
C ILE A 113 -19.72 13.24 10.59
N ALA A 114 -20.22 13.13 11.83
CA ALA A 114 -20.21 11.89 12.59
C ALA A 114 -21.02 10.76 11.92
N LYS A 115 -22.21 11.07 11.38
CA LYS A 115 -23.02 10.11 10.61
C LYS A 115 -22.30 9.63 9.36
N ARG A 116 -21.65 10.54 8.62
CA ARG A 116 -20.86 10.20 7.42
C ARG A 116 -19.63 9.37 7.75
N SER A 117 -18.91 9.69 8.83
CA SER A 117 -17.76 8.91 9.27
C SER A 117 -18.13 7.43 9.45
N ARG A 118 -19.19 7.15 10.21
CA ARG A 118 -19.69 5.77 10.41
C ARG A 118 -20.14 5.12 9.10
N ALA A 119 -20.85 5.86 8.26
CA ALA A 119 -21.31 5.35 6.97
C ALA A 119 -20.13 5.01 6.04
N PHE A 120 -19.04 5.78 6.06
CA PHE A 120 -17.83 5.49 5.28
C PHE A 120 -17.09 4.26 5.80
N GLU A 121 -16.99 4.08 7.12
CA GLU A 121 -16.42 2.86 7.72
C GLU A 121 -17.20 1.62 7.28
N GLN A 122 -18.53 1.66 7.39
CA GLN A 122 -19.41 0.57 6.96
C GLN A 122 -19.33 0.32 5.44
N TYR A 123 -19.33 1.38 4.64
CA TYR A 123 -19.20 1.31 3.20
C TYR A 123 -17.89 0.62 2.79
N LEU A 124 -16.74 1.11 3.27
CA LEU A 124 -15.44 0.51 2.96
C LEU A 124 -15.35 -0.93 3.46
N THR A 125 -15.89 -1.21 4.65
CA THR A 125 -15.96 -2.58 5.17
C THR A 125 -16.72 -3.50 4.20
N HIS A 126 -17.90 -3.10 3.73
CA HIS A 126 -18.67 -3.92 2.79
C HIS A 126 -17.93 -4.10 1.45
N LEU A 127 -17.28 -3.06 0.93
CA LEU A 127 -16.47 -3.21 -0.29
C LEU A 127 -15.33 -4.23 -0.11
N PHE A 128 -14.69 -4.26 1.06
CA PHE A 128 -13.62 -5.20 1.35
C PHE A 128 -14.10 -6.64 1.56
N SER A 129 -15.37 -6.88 1.89
CA SER A 129 -15.93 -8.23 1.95
C SER A 129 -16.30 -8.80 0.59
N ILE A 130 -16.15 -8.03 -0.49
CA ILE A 130 -16.44 -8.44 -1.86
C ILE A 130 -15.11 -8.59 -2.61
N ASP A 131 -14.60 -9.82 -2.73
CA ASP A 131 -13.27 -10.10 -3.27
C ASP A 131 -12.97 -9.43 -4.61
N ILE A 132 -13.94 -9.46 -5.54
CA ILE A 132 -13.80 -8.85 -6.87
C ILE A 132 -13.60 -7.33 -6.78
N ILE A 133 -14.27 -6.66 -5.84
CA ILE A 133 -14.14 -5.21 -5.64
C ILE A 133 -12.87 -4.90 -4.84
N ARG A 134 -12.56 -5.69 -3.81
CA ARG A 134 -11.38 -5.52 -2.95
C ARG A 134 -10.08 -5.44 -3.74
N PHE A 135 -9.93 -6.26 -4.78
CA PHE A 135 -8.75 -6.29 -5.63
C PHE A 135 -8.93 -5.51 -6.95
N SER A 136 -9.97 -4.66 -7.05
CA SER A 136 -10.22 -3.87 -8.24
C SER A 136 -9.31 -2.63 -8.31
N GLU A 137 -9.07 -2.16 -9.53
CA GLU A 137 -8.27 -0.95 -9.77
C GLU A 137 -8.92 0.30 -9.16
N GLU A 138 -10.25 0.36 -9.10
CA GLU A 138 -10.97 1.49 -8.48
C GLU A 138 -10.63 1.62 -6.98
N LEU A 139 -10.55 0.49 -6.28
CA LEU A 139 -10.19 0.43 -4.87
C LEU A 139 -8.73 0.80 -4.68
N LYS A 140 -7.84 0.24 -5.48
CA LYS A 140 -6.42 0.63 -5.52
C LYS A 140 -6.25 2.13 -5.76
N ASP A 141 -6.94 2.70 -6.73
CA ASP A 141 -6.86 4.12 -7.07
C ASP A 141 -7.37 5.01 -5.95
N PHE A 142 -8.46 4.58 -5.30
CA PHE A 142 -8.99 5.26 -4.13
C PHE A 142 -7.96 5.27 -3.00
N PHE A 143 -7.35 4.15 -2.66
CA PHE A 143 -6.47 4.07 -1.49
C PHE A 143 -5.07 4.65 -1.72
N TYR A 144 -4.41 4.30 -2.82
CA TYR A 144 -2.99 4.64 -3.02
C TYR A 144 -2.62 5.03 -4.45
N GLY A 145 -3.53 5.02 -5.42
CA GLY A 145 -3.22 5.27 -6.85
C GLY A 145 -2.52 6.60 -7.11
N ARG A 146 -2.97 7.72 -6.53
CA ARG A 146 -2.30 9.03 -6.70
C ARG A 146 -0.86 9.00 -6.18
N ASN A 147 -0.64 8.53 -4.96
CA ASN A 147 0.71 8.43 -4.40
C ASN A 147 1.58 7.49 -5.25
N LEU A 148 1.01 6.41 -5.79
CA LEU A 148 1.74 5.49 -6.64
C LEU A 148 2.17 6.16 -7.95
N GLN A 149 1.24 6.87 -8.60
CA GLN A 149 1.49 7.64 -9.82
C GLN A 149 2.55 8.74 -9.59
N ASP A 150 2.42 9.52 -8.52
CA ASP A 150 3.37 10.57 -8.16
C ASP A 150 4.75 9.96 -7.84
N GLY A 151 4.77 8.81 -7.15
CA GLY A 151 5.98 8.05 -6.85
C GLY A 151 6.72 7.64 -8.11
N TYR A 152 6.03 7.01 -9.07
CA TYR A 152 6.64 6.62 -10.34
C TYR A 152 7.02 7.81 -11.22
N THR A 153 6.26 8.91 -11.19
CA THR A 153 6.61 10.13 -11.91
C THR A 153 7.93 10.70 -11.41
N ASN A 154 8.06 10.89 -10.09
CA ASN A 154 9.32 11.34 -9.47
C ASN A 154 10.46 10.34 -9.69
N PHE A 155 10.16 9.03 -9.69
CA PHE A 155 11.14 7.98 -9.92
C PHE A 155 11.72 8.00 -11.35
N ASP A 156 10.86 8.25 -12.36
CA ASP A 156 11.27 8.42 -13.76
C ASP A 156 12.11 9.70 -13.93
N MET A 157 11.77 10.78 -13.20
CA MET A 157 12.52 12.04 -13.13
C MET A 157 13.79 11.99 -12.26
N GLU A 158 14.10 10.83 -11.66
CA GLU A 158 15.22 10.64 -10.74
C GLU A 158 15.19 11.50 -9.45
N ASP A 159 14.04 12.07 -9.09
CA ASP A 159 13.82 12.64 -7.76
C ASP A 159 13.49 11.53 -6.75
N TYR A 160 14.55 10.82 -6.34
CA TYR A 160 14.44 9.68 -5.44
C TYR A 160 13.95 10.04 -4.03
N ARG A 161 14.10 11.30 -3.59
CA ARG A 161 13.60 11.70 -2.27
C ARG A 161 12.08 11.82 -2.29
N SER A 162 11.55 12.54 -3.28
CA SER A 162 10.10 12.68 -3.47
C SER A 162 9.44 11.34 -3.80
N ALA A 163 10.09 10.53 -4.63
CA ALA A 163 9.63 9.17 -4.95
C ALA A 163 9.54 8.28 -3.69
N SER A 164 10.58 8.26 -2.84
CA SER A 164 10.57 7.47 -1.59
C SER A 164 9.40 7.86 -0.69
N ALA A 165 9.15 9.15 -0.51
CA ALA A 165 8.05 9.63 0.33
C ALA A 165 6.68 9.18 -0.20
N CYS A 166 6.50 9.14 -1.52
CA CYS A 166 5.26 8.66 -2.14
C CYS A 166 5.10 7.13 -2.00
N PHE A 167 6.18 6.38 -2.24
CA PHE A 167 6.17 4.92 -2.11
C PHE A 167 6.01 4.45 -0.67
N GLU A 168 6.59 5.13 0.32
CA GLU A 168 6.38 4.83 1.75
C GLU A 168 4.90 4.99 2.15
N LYS A 169 4.23 6.05 1.66
CA LYS A 169 2.79 6.22 1.85
C LYS A 169 2.00 5.08 1.20
N CYS A 170 2.37 4.67 -0.02
CA CYS A 170 1.73 3.52 -0.68
C CYS A 170 1.91 2.24 0.12
N LEU A 171 3.14 1.93 0.51
CA LEU A 171 3.49 0.70 1.22
C LEU A 171 2.70 0.57 2.52
N SER A 172 2.60 1.65 3.30
CA SER A 172 1.87 1.67 4.57
C SER A 172 0.40 1.27 4.47
N VAL A 173 -0.21 1.47 3.29
CA VAL A 173 -1.60 1.10 3.00
C VAL A 173 -1.66 -0.27 2.30
N GLN A 174 -0.81 -0.49 1.31
CA GLN A 174 -0.77 -1.74 0.54
C GLN A 174 -0.53 -2.97 1.39
N GLU A 175 0.41 -2.91 2.35
CA GLU A 175 0.70 -4.04 3.25
C GLU A 175 -0.53 -4.46 4.06
N LYS A 176 -1.39 -3.49 4.43
CA LYS A 176 -2.62 -3.74 5.18
C LYS A 176 -3.76 -4.27 4.31
N LEU A 177 -3.85 -3.79 3.08
CA LEU A 177 -4.95 -4.13 2.17
C LEU A 177 -4.72 -5.40 1.35
N LEU A 178 -3.47 -5.68 1.00
CA LEU A 178 -3.10 -6.67 -0.01
C LEU A 178 -2.22 -7.79 0.56
N GLY A 179 -1.63 -7.56 1.72
CA GLY A 179 -0.71 -8.50 2.36
C GLY A 179 0.68 -8.44 1.74
N ASN A 180 1.67 -8.91 2.50
CA ASN A 180 3.08 -8.65 2.19
C ASN A 180 3.55 -9.28 0.86
N GLN A 181 2.96 -10.39 0.44
CA GLN A 181 3.35 -11.10 -0.78
C GLN A 181 2.66 -10.57 -2.05
N HIS A 182 1.82 -9.54 -1.94
CA HIS A 182 1.12 -9.02 -3.11
C HIS A 182 2.08 -8.37 -4.12
N PRO A 183 1.89 -8.56 -5.44
CA PRO A 183 2.76 -7.98 -6.47
C PRO A 183 2.95 -6.46 -6.37
N ASP A 184 1.91 -5.72 -5.97
CA ASP A 184 2.03 -4.27 -5.77
C ASP A 184 2.94 -3.91 -4.59
N VAL A 185 2.87 -4.66 -3.48
CA VAL A 185 3.77 -4.49 -2.33
C VAL A 185 5.21 -4.76 -2.77
N LEU A 186 5.44 -5.86 -3.49
CA LEU A 186 6.76 -6.20 -4.03
C LEU A 186 7.32 -5.10 -4.95
N CYS A 187 6.50 -4.56 -5.87
CA CYS A 187 6.92 -3.47 -6.76
C CYS A 187 7.29 -2.20 -5.98
N THR A 188 6.48 -1.83 -4.98
CA THR A 188 6.72 -0.66 -4.15
C THR A 188 7.97 -0.82 -3.27
N LEU A 189 8.18 -1.99 -2.65
CA LEU A 189 9.41 -2.32 -1.94
C LEU A 189 10.64 -2.21 -2.85
N SER A 190 10.55 -2.76 -4.06
CA SER A 190 11.64 -2.73 -5.04
C SER A 190 12.01 -1.30 -5.46
N ALA A 191 11.01 -0.44 -5.65
CA ALA A 191 11.24 0.98 -5.93
C ALA A 191 11.90 1.69 -4.73
N LEU A 192 11.50 1.36 -3.50
CA LEU A 192 12.08 1.89 -2.27
C LEU A 192 13.54 1.48 -2.07
N VAL A 193 13.93 0.27 -2.46
CA VAL A 193 15.34 -0.15 -2.49
C VAL A 193 16.17 0.81 -3.33
N VAL A 194 15.71 1.11 -4.56
CA VAL A 194 16.41 2.01 -5.48
C VAL A 194 16.45 3.42 -4.91
N CYS A 195 15.32 3.96 -4.43
CA CYS A 195 15.25 5.32 -3.90
C CYS A 195 16.20 5.52 -2.70
N ASN A 196 16.19 4.58 -1.76
CA ASN A 196 17.03 4.66 -0.56
C ASN A 196 18.51 4.43 -0.89
N TYR A 197 18.82 3.56 -1.86
CA TYR A 197 20.20 3.40 -2.33
C TYR A 197 20.72 4.70 -2.97
N LYS A 198 19.94 5.32 -3.87
CA LYS A 198 20.30 6.55 -4.57
C LYS A 198 20.37 7.78 -3.67
N THR A 199 19.72 7.75 -2.51
CA THR A 199 19.77 8.79 -1.48
C THR A 199 20.72 8.47 -0.33
N GLU A 200 21.61 7.48 -0.52
CA GLU A 200 22.65 7.04 0.42
C GLU A 200 22.15 6.47 1.76
N ARG A 201 20.85 6.17 1.87
CA ARG A 201 20.25 5.49 3.03
C ARG A 201 20.44 3.98 2.93
N ARG A 202 21.70 3.53 2.93
CA ARG A 202 22.10 2.14 2.62
C ARG A 202 21.48 1.10 3.54
N ASP A 203 21.43 1.35 4.85
CA ASP A 203 20.81 0.43 5.80
C ASP A 203 19.31 0.25 5.56
N VAL A 204 18.61 1.34 5.20
CA VAL A 204 17.18 1.31 4.88
C VAL A 204 16.95 0.56 3.57
N ALA A 205 17.76 0.84 2.54
CA ALA A 205 17.70 0.13 1.27
C ALA A 205 17.91 -1.38 1.44
N ARG A 206 18.85 -1.79 2.31
CA ARG A 206 19.09 -3.21 2.62
C ARG A 206 17.86 -3.87 3.23
N LYS A 207 17.24 -3.24 4.23
CA LYS A 207 16.02 -3.76 4.88
C LYS A 207 14.88 -3.94 3.88
N PHE A 208 14.67 -2.97 2.99
CA PHE A 208 13.67 -3.11 1.92
C PHE A 208 14.02 -4.23 0.93
N ALA A 209 15.31 -4.43 0.62
CA ALA A 209 15.73 -5.50 -0.28
C ALA A 209 15.49 -6.88 0.33
N GLU A 210 15.76 -7.04 1.64
CA GLU A 210 15.47 -8.26 2.38
C GLU A 210 13.96 -8.55 2.43
N ALA A 211 13.15 -7.52 2.71
CA ALA A 211 11.69 -7.65 2.70
C ALA A 211 11.17 -8.05 1.31
N ALA A 212 11.66 -7.42 0.23
CA ALA A 212 11.28 -7.75 -1.14
C ALA A 212 11.69 -9.18 -1.54
N LEU A 213 12.86 -9.65 -1.09
CA LEU A 213 13.29 -11.04 -1.31
C LEU A 213 12.47 -12.05 -0.51
N ASP A 214 12.03 -11.73 0.72
CA ASP A 214 11.13 -12.61 1.48
C ASP A 214 9.77 -12.78 0.78
N CYS A 215 9.28 -11.71 0.13
CA CYS A 215 8.07 -11.78 -0.70
C CYS A 215 8.21 -12.75 -1.88
N LEU A 216 9.45 -13.01 -2.32
CA LEU A 216 9.79 -13.86 -3.46
C LEU A 216 10.36 -15.22 -3.08
N LYS A 217 10.37 -15.61 -1.79
CA LYS A 217 11.00 -16.86 -1.32
C LYS A 217 10.47 -18.13 -2.00
N ASN A 218 9.22 -18.10 -2.49
CA ASN A 218 8.57 -19.19 -3.21
C ASN A 218 8.37 -18.89 -4.70
N ASN A 219 8.97 -17.81 -5.23
CA ASN A 219 8.82 -17.37 -6.61
C ASN A 219 10.12 -16.73 -7.14
N GLU A 220 11.19 -17.53 -7.21
CA GLU A 220 12.51 -17.07 -7.65
C GLU A 220 12.58 -16.77 -9.16
N ASP A 221 11.57 -17.21 -9.93
CA ASP A 221 11.47 -16.97 -11.38
C ASP A 221 10.93 -15.57 -11.72
N ASN A 222 10.51 -14.81 -10.70
CA ASN A 222 10.05 -13.44 -10.87
C ASN A 222 11.16 -12.55 -11.44
N LEU A 223 10.81 -11.70 -12.41
CA LEU A 223 11.75 -10.77 -13.07
C LEU A 223 12.50 -9.85 -12.10
N LEU A 224 11.92 -9.53 -10.93
CA LEU A 224 12.55 -8.72 -9.90
C LEU A 224 13.54 -9.50 -9.03
N TYR A 225 13.47 -10.84 -8.96
CA TYR A 225 14.25 -11.65 -8.02
C TYR A 225 15.76 -11.47 -8.24
N LEU A 226 16.25 -11.66 -9.47
CA LEU A 226 17.67 -11.58 -9.76
C LEU A 226 18.25 -10.16 -9.56
N PRO A 227 17.63 -9.06 -10.04
CA PRO A 227 18.09 -7.71 -9.74
C PRO A 227 18.06 -7.38 -8.23
N LEU A 228 17.03 -7.80 -7.50
CA LEU A 228 16.94 -7.61 -6.04
C LEU A 228 18.05 -8.37 -5.31
N LEU A 229 18.29 -9.64 -5.69
CA LEU A 229 19.32 -10.48 -5.10
C LEU A 229 20.70 -9.84 -5.26
N LYS A 230 21.02 -9.38 -6.48
CA LYS A 230 22.27 -8.67 -6.78
C LYS A 230 22.39 -7.37 -5.97
N GLN A 231 21.33 -6.59 -5.91
CA GLN A 231 21.32 -5.34 -5.14
C GLN A 231 21.50 -5.61 -3.64
N CYS A 232 20.88 -6.65 -3.09
CA CYS A 232 21.00 -7.05 -1.69
C CYS A 232 22.42 -7.54 -1.35
N ILE A 233 23.06 -8.34 -2.22
CA ILE A 233 24.47 -8.75 -2.06
C ILE A 233 25.37 -7.51 -2.00
N TYR A 234 25.19 -6.58 -2.94
CA TYR A 234 25.99 -5.37 -3.01
C TYR A 234 25.81 -4.49 -1.76
N LEU A 235 24.58 -4.30 -1.29
CA LEU A 235 24.29 -3.56 -0.06
C LEU A 235 24.92 -4.22 1.17
N ASN A 236 24.87 -5.54 1.29
CA ASN A 236 25.53 -6.26 2.38
C ASN A 236 27.06 -6.13 2.33
N TRP A 237 27.66 -6.21 1.14
CA TRP A 237 29.10 -5.96 0.96
C TRP A 237 29.51 -4.56 1.41
N MET A 238 28.79 -3.51 0.96
CA MET A 238 29.07 -2.13 1.34
C MET A 238 28.97 -1.88 2.85
N LEU A 239 28.12 -2.65 3.55
CA LEU A 239 27.85 -2.52 4.98
C LEU A 239 28.68 -3.50 5.83
N GLY A 240 29.57 -4.30 5.23
CA GLY A 240 30.37 -5.30 5.94
C GLY A 240 29.55 -6.41 6.59
N ARG A 241 28.39 -6.75 6.02
CA ARG A 241 27.47 -7.78 6.52
C ARG A 241 27.71 -9.11 5.81
N ASP A 242 27.30 -10.22 6.45
CA ASP A 242 27.33 -11.52 5.80
C ASP A 242 26.39 -11.55 4.58
N LYS A 243 26.88 -12.13 3.49
CA LYS A 243 26.17 -12.27 2.22
C LYS A 243 26.33 -13.67 1.60
N SER A 244 26.92 -14.60 2.35
CA SER A 244 27.28 -15.93 1.86
C SER A 244 26.06 -16.73 1.38
N HIS A 245 24.94 -16.62 2.11
CA HIS A 245 23.69 -17.27 1.71
C HIS A 245 23.08 -16.68 0.43
N LEU A 246 23.23 -15.37 0.19
CA LEU A 246 22.77 -14.70 -1.02
C LEU A 246 23.66 -15.05 -2.23
N GLU A 247 24.98 -15.11 -2.03
CA GLU A 247 25.93 -15.53 -3.05
C GLU A 247 25.69 -16.99 -3.48
N THR A 248 25.34 -17.86 -2.53
CA THR A 248 24.93 -19.24 -2.81
C THR A 248 23.70 -19.28 -3.71
N LYS A 249 22.66 -18.49 -3.38
CA LYS A 249 21.46 -18.35 -4.23
C LYS A 249 21.79 -17.82 -5.62
N LEU A 250 22.70 -16.84 -5.72
CA LEU A 250 23.12 -16.28 -7.00
C LEU A 250 23.82 -17.33 -7.88
N SER A 251 24.64 -18.19 -7.27
CA SER A 251 25.26 -19.32 -7.96
C SER A 251 24.21 -20.32 -8.46
N GLN A 252 23.24 -20.67 -7.61
CA GLN A 252 22.13 -21.56 -7.99
C GLN A 252 21.32 -21.00 -9.17
N MET A 253 21.07 -19.69 -9.18
CA MET A 253 20.41 -19.02 -10.32
C MET A 253 21.25 -19.16 -11.60
N LYS A 254 22.58 -19.00 -11.52
CA LYS A 254 23.47 -19.20 -12.67
C LYS A 254 23.40 -20.65 -13.18
N ASP A 255 23.42 -21.62 -12.28
CA ASP A 255 23.36 -23.05 -12.62
C ASP A 255 22.02 -23.44 -13.25
N ARG A 256 20.94 -22.75 -12.89
CA ARG A 256 19.61 -22.85 -13.51
C ARG A 256 19.50 -22.15 -14.88
N GLY A 257 20.58 -21.52 -15.37
CA GLY A 257 20.64 -20.88 -16.68
C GLY A 257 20.28 -19.39 -16.71
N PHE A 258 20.08 -18.74 -15.56
CA PHE A 258 19.82 -17.31 -15.54
C PHE A 258 21.08 -16.50 -15.88
N LYS A 259 20.91 -15.44 -16.69
CA LYS A 259 22.00 -14.54 -17.06
C LYS A 259 22.34 -13.60 -15.89
N VAL A 260 23.34 -13.99 -15.08
CA VAL A 260 23.77 -13.23 -13.90
C VAL A 260 24.63 -12.00 -14.24
N GLU A 261 25.44 -12.09 -15.30
CA GLU A 261 26.32 -11.02 -15.78
C GLU A 261 25.65 -10.20 -16.91
N GLY A 262 25.75 -8.86 -16.87
CA GLY A 262 25.26 -8.00 -17.95
C GLY A 262 23.74 -8.08 -18.20
N GLY A 263 22.94 -7.91 -17.14
CA GLY A 263 21.47 -7.84 -17.18
C GLY A 263 20.93 -6.47 -16.72
N GLU A 264 19.61 -6.27 -16.84
CA GLU A 264 18.93 -5.04 -16.41
C GLU A 264 19.11 -4.78 -14.91
N ASP A 265 19.33 -3.51 -14.56
CA ASP A 265 19.36 -3.10 -13.17
C ASP A 265 17.95 -3.03 -12.57
N LEU A 266 17.86 -3.03 -11.24
CA LEU A 266 16.59 -3.05 -10.52
C LEU A 266 15.66 -1.88 -10.88
N ARG A 267 16.20 -0.67 -11.12
CA ARG A 267 15.40 0.51 -11.47
C ARG A 267 14.71 0.28 -12.81
N THR A 268 15.47 -0.21 -13.80
CA THR A 268 14.96 -0.46 -15.16
C THR A 268 13.82 -1.48 -15.14
N VAL A 269 13.99 -2.61 -14.43
CA VAL A 269 12.94 -3.63 -14.30
C VAL A 269 11.68 -3.09 -13.62
N VAL A 270 11.84 -2.32 -12.53
CA VAL A 270 10.72 -1.70 -11.80
C VAL A 270 9.93 -0.73 -12.69
N ILE A 271 10.62 0.11 -13.47
CA ILE A 271 9.96 1.06 -14.39
C ILE A 271 9.22 0.31 -15.50
N ASN A 272 9.85 -0.70 -16.11
CA ASN A 272 9.24 -1.48 -17.19
C ASN A 272 8.00 -2.24 -16.71
N GLN A 273 8.05 -2.80 -15.50
CA GLN A 273 6.91 -3.49 -14.90
C GLN A 273 5.74 -2.54 -14.59
N TYR A 274 6.03 -1.30 -14.18
CA TYR A 274 4.97 -0.30 -14.00
C TYR A 274 4.38 0.17 -15.34
N LYS A 275 5.23 0.48 -16.33
CA LYS A 275 4.79 0.95 -17.66
C LYS A 275 3.97 -0.12 -18.40
N SER A 276 4.38 -1.39 -18.31
CA SER A 276 3.61 -2.49 -18.92
C SER A 276 2.22 -2.64 -18.32
N LYS A 277 2.06 -2.40 -17.01
CA LYS A 277 0.75 -2.34 -16.36
C LYS A 277 -0.03 -1.09 -16.80
N SER A 278 0.58 0.10 -16.79
CA SER A 278 -0.12 1.38 -17.07
C SER A 278 -0.64 1.54 -18.50
N ILE A 279 0.01 0.90 -19.49
CA ILE A 279 -0.45 0.94 -20.89
C ILE A 279 -1.84 0.30 -21.06
N TRP A 280 -2.18 -0.70 -20.26
CA TRP A 280 -3.52 -1.32 -20.28
C TRP A 280 -4.59 -0.49 -19.56
N TYR A 281 -4.20 0.52 -18.77
CA TYR A 281 -5.13 1.36 -18.00
C TYR A 281 -5.37 2.74 -18.63
N SER A 282 -4.70 3.04 -19.75
CA SER A 282 -4.84 4.30 -20.50
C SER A 282 -5.72 4.17 -21.76
N GLY A 283 -6.30 2.98 -21.99
CA GLY A 283 -7.12 2.63 -23.15
C GLY A 283 -8.61 2.56 -22.83
#